data_AF-A0A026WUR9-F1
#
_entry.id   AF-A0A026WUR9-F1
#
_cell.length_a   1.000
_cell.length_b   1.000
_cell.length_c   1.000
_cell.angle_alpha   90.00
_cell.angle_beta   90.00
_cell.angle_gamma   90.00
#
_symmetry.space_group_name_H-M   'P 1'
#
loop_
_entity.id
_entity.type
_entity.pdbx_description
1 polymer ?
#
loop_
_entity_poly.entity_id
_entity_poly.type
_entity_poly.pdbx_seq_one_letter_code
_entity_poly.pdbx_strand_id
1 'polypeptide(L)'
;MNEYDDVRSALRHRRRSERILNLFDNTPTQSVRRASAQLQISRNAISRTLRADDRFAYHYTPVQELLPIDYQKRVEFCNWYVNAVERDNLFSSMILWTDEATFTRRGIFNSHNSHVWAHNNPHTTRQRNFQHEFRCNVWMGMLHDRLIGPFFLPDRLNGESFRRFLSNDLPILMENVPLQFRQNSWIQLDGCPSHYARQVRNWLDEHCAHRWIGRGGPVFWPPRSPDLTPLDFYLWGTLKNKVYSTEVISLEDLKQRITNSVTEMQHFQECRTVTNSVLRRCLACIDVQGQHFEMRH
;
A
#
# COMPACT_ATOMS: atom_id res chain seq x y z
N MET A 1 33.81 -18.77 37.52
CA MET A 1 33.14 -17.70 36.74
C MET A 1 31.94 -17.25 37.57
N ASN A 2 31.89 -15.96 37.94
CA ASN A 2 31.48 -15.48 39.26
C ASN A 2 29.99 -15.09 39.33
N GLU A 3 29.23 -15.62 40.30
CA GLU A 3 27.78 -15.40 40.50
C GLU A 3 27.41 -13.91 40.72
N TYR A 4 28.37 -13.12 41.23
CA TYR A 4 28.25 -11.66 41.39
C TYR A 4 28.25 -10.86 40.08
N ASP A 5 28.86 -11.39 39.01
CA ASP A 5 28.91 -10.70 37.70
C ASP A 5 27.58 -10.86 36.94
N ASP A 6 26.87 -11.97 37.18
CA ASP A 6 25.57 -12.26 36.54
C ASP A 6 24.44 -11.37 37.09
N VAL A 7 24.39 -11.18 38.41
CA VAL A 7 23.43 -10.29 39.08
C VAL A 7 23.62 -8.82 38.64
N ARG A 8 24.87 -8.37 38.50
CA ARG A 8 25.18 -7.00 38.03
C ARG A 8 24.80 -6.80 36.56
N SER A 9 24.96 -7.83 35.74
CA SER A 9 24.52 -7.82 34.34
C SER A 9 23.00 -7.71 34.22
N ALA A 10 22.26 -8.50 35.00
CA ALA A 10 20.80 -8.49 35.02
C ALA A 10 20.21 -7.13 35.46
N LEU A 11 20.76 -6.52 36.51
CA LEU A 11 20.33 -5.20 37.00
C LEU A 11 20.59 -4.08 35.98
N ARG A 12 21.71 -4.14 35.24
CA ARG A 12 22.01 -3.19 34.16
C ARG A 12 21.04 -3.34 32.99
N HIS A 13 20.67 -4.58 32.64
CA HIS A 13 19.68 -4.85 31.60
C HIS A 13 18.31 -4.28 31.97
N ARG A 14 17.85 -4.50 33.21
CA ARG A 14 16.56 -3.99 33.70
C ARG A 14 16.48 -2.46 33.68
N ARG A 15 17.47 -1.77 34.23
CA ARG A 15 17.52 -0.29 34.22
C ARG A 15 17.56 0.30 32.81
N ARG A 16 18.22 -0.40 31.88
CA ARG A 16 18.23 -0.01 30.47
C ARG A 16 16.85 -0.13 29.84
N SER A 17 16.13 -1.23 30.11
CA SER A 17 14.77 -1.42 29.62
C SER A 17 13.80 -0.36 30.17
N GLU A 18 13.82 -0.11 31.48
CA GLU A 18 12.95 0.89 32.13
C GLU A 18 13.17 2.30 31.58
N ARG A 19 14.41 2.68 31.25
CA ARG A 19 14.71 3.97 30.60
C ARG A 19 14.17 4.09 29.18
N ILE A 20 14.15 2.98 28.43
CA ILE A 20 13.57 2.94 27.09
C ILE A 20 12.06 3.09 27.19
N LEU A 21 11.39 2.29 28.03
CA LEU A 21 9.92 2.30 28.13
C LEU A 21 9.39 3.66 28.61
N ASN A 22 9.98 4.22 29.67
CA ASN A 22 9.60 5.56 30.17
C ASN A 22 9.74 6.66 29.11
N LEU A 23 10.70 6.57 28.20
CA LEU A 23 10.85 7.56 27.14
C LEU A 23 9.68 7.50 26.15
N PHE A 24 9.26 6.29 25.77
CA PHE A 24 8.14 6.08 24.85
C PHE A 24 6.78 6.32 25.52
N ASP A 25 6.66 6.15 26.84
CA ASP A 25 5.48 6.59 27.61
C ASP A 25 5.29 8.12 27.56
N ASN A 26 6.38 8.87 27.76
CA ASN A 26 6.32 10.33 27.79
C ASN A 26 6.30 10.97 26.39
N THR A 27 6.74 10.25 25.36
CA THR A 27 6.78 10.73 23.97
C THR A 27 6.32 9.66 22.95
N PRO A 28 5.02 9.33 22.88
CA PRO A 28 4.50 8.20 22.10
C PRO A 28 4.76 8.26 20.58
N THR A 29 5.00 9.46 20.05
CA THR A 29 5.28 9.70 18.62
C THR A 29 6.78 9.73 18.29
N GLN A 30 7.65 9.46 19.27
CA GLN A 30 9.10 9.53 19.09
C GLN A 30 9.62 8.33 18.30
N SER A 31 10.51 8.56 17.34
CA SER A 31 11.10 7.48 16.55
C SER A 31 12.22 6.75 17.29
N VAL A 32 12.38 5.44 17.03
CA VAL A 32 13.50 4.61 17.53
C VAL A 32 14.87 5.23 17.25
N ARG A 33 15.01 5.95 16.13
CA ARG A 33 16.23 6.68 15.78
C ARG A 33 16.50 7.86 16.73
N ARG A 34 15.49 8.67 17.05
CA ARG A 34 15.65 9.78 18.02
C ARG A 34 15.89 9.25 19.43
N ALA A 35 15.15 8.23 19.85
CA ALA A 35 15.36 7.56 21.13
C ALA A 35 16.78 6.97 21.23
N SER A 36 17.33 6.42 20.14
CA SER A 36 18.71 5.92 20.07
C SER A 36 19.74 7.02 20.31
N ALA A 37 19.57 8.18 19.70
CA ALA A 37 20.44 9.33 19.90
C ALA A 37 20.33 9.91 21.33
N GLN A 38 19.11 10.00 21.86
CA GLN A 38 18.85 10.56 23.20
C GLN A 38 19.33 9.66 24.33
N LEU A 39 19.12 8.35 24.21
CA LEU A 39 19.50 7.38 25.25
C LEU A 39 20.91 6.83 25.07
N GLN A 40 21.57 7.10 23.93
CA GLN A 40 22.83 6.48 23.51
C GLN A 40 22.76 4.95 23.51
N ILE A 41 21.60 4.42 23.11
CA ILE A 41 21.31 2.98 23.03
C ILE A 41 21.16 2.62 21.57
N SER A 42 21.72 1.49 21.13
CA SER A 42 21.56 1.04 19.74
C SER A 42 20.08 0.84 19.38
N ARG A 43 19.72 1.22 18.14
CA ARG A 43 18.35 1.07 17.61
C ARG A 43 17.81 -0.35 17.80
N ASN A 44 18.64 -1.36 17.53
CA ASN A 44 18.25 -2.77 17.70
C ASN A 44 17.88 -3.12 19.15
N ALA A 45 18.58 -2.58 20.14
CA ALA A 45 18.26 -2.83 21.54
C ALA A 45 16.95 -2.13 21.95
N ILE A 46 16.72 -0.90 21.48
CA ILE A 46 15.45 -0.19 21.69
C ILE A 46 14.29 -0.97 21.07
N SER A 47 14.42 -1.40 19.82
CA SER A 47 13.40 -2.21 19.15
C SER A 47 13.14 -3.54 19.85
N ARG A 48 14.17 -4.22 20.37
CA ARG A 48 13.99 -5.45 21.17
C ARG A 48 13.25 -5.18 22.47
N THR A 49 13.60 -4.12 23.19
CA THR A 49 12.92 -3.75 24.44
C THR A 49 11.47 -3.39 24.20
N LEU A 50 11.16 -2.58 23.17
CA LEU A 50 9.79 -2.22 22.84
C LEU A 50 8.96 -3.44 22.43
N ARG A 51 9.52 -4.35 21.63
CA ARG A 51 8.86 -5.61 21.25
C ARG A 51 8.63 -6.55 22.44
N ALA A 52 9.53 -6.55 23.42
CA ALA A 52 9.37 -7.35 24.64
C ALA A 52 8.32 -6.78 25.60
N ASP A 53 7.91 -5.51 25.40
CA ASP A 53 6.86 -4.80 26.14
C ASP A 53 5.58 -4.61 25.29
N ASP A 54 5.47 -5.33 24.17
CA ASP A 54 4.34 -5.25 23.23
C ASP A 54 4.04 -3.85 22.66
N ARG A 55 5.05 -2.98 22.54
CA ARG A 55 4.94 -1.64 21.93
C ARG A 55 5.43 -1.61 20.50
N PHE A 56 4.57 -1.10 19.61
CA PHE A 56 4.84 -1.02 18.18
C PHE A 56 4.68 0.41 17.67
N ALA A 57 5.39 0.73 16.59
CA ALA A 57 5.24 2.01 15.91
C ALA A 57 4.02 1.93 14.98
N TYR A 58 3.05 2.80 15.20
CA TYR A 58 1.82 2.87 14.40
C TYR A 58 1.96 3.95 13.32
N HIS A 59 1.54 3.63 12.10
CA HIS A 59 1.57 4.56 10.96
C HIS A 59 0.21 5.26 10.84
N TYR A 60 0.19 6.58 11.07
CA TYR A 60 -1.01 7.38 10.86
C TYR A 60 -1.30 7.49 9.36
N THR A 61 -2.36 6.84 8.88
CA THR A 61 -2.80 6.92 7.50
C THR A 61 -4.09 7.75 7.43
N PRO A 62 -4.09 8.95 6.82
CA PRO A 62 -5.32 9.69 6.60
C PRO A 62 -6.19 8.90 5.62
N VAL A 63 -7.24 8.29 6.13
CA VAL A 63 -8.25 7.56 5.36
C VAL A 63 -9.46 8.45 5.14
N GLN A 64 -10.18 8.26 4.02
CA GLN A 64 -11.46 8.94 3.84
C GLN A 64 -12.41 8.49 4.96
N GLU A 65 -13.15 9.45 5.51
CA GLU A 65 -14.14 9.17 6.55
C GLU A 65 -15.15 8.12 6.04
N LEU A 66 -15.23 7.00 6.75
CA LEU A 66 -16.25 6.00 6.50
C LEU A 66 -17.59 6.50 7.04
N LEU A 67 -18.62 6.40 6.22
CA LEU A 67 -19.99 6.62 6.64
C LEU A 67 -20.58 5.33 7.22
N PRO A 68 -21.56 5.38 8.13
CA PRO A 68 -22.20 4.18 8.68
C PRO A 68 -22.74 3.21 7.62
N ILE A 69 -23.16 3.73 6.46
CA ILE A 69 -23.63 2.93 5.32
C ILE A 69 -22.52 2.12 4.62
N ASP A 70 -21.25 2.42 4.88
CA ASP A 70 -20.12 1.71 4.29
C ASP A 70 -19.75 0.45 5.06
N TYR A 71 -19.96 0.45 6.38
CA TYR A 71 -19.54 -0.63 7.27
C TYR A 71 -20.12 -1.96 6.84
N GLN A 72 -21.44 -2.00 6.61
CA GLN A 72 -22.11 -3.21 6.17
C GLN A 72 -21.58 -3.69 4.81
N LYS A 73 -21.38 -2.79 3.85
CA LYS A 73 -20.85 -3.13 2.51
C LYS A 73 -19.43 -3.71 2.60
N ARG A 74 -18.60 -3.16 3.49
CA ARG A 74 -17.25 -3.66 3.78
C ARG A 74 -17.31 -5.07 4.36
N VAL A 75 -18.17 -5.31 5.34
CA VAL A 75 -18.37 -6.64 5.95
C VAL A 75 -18.89 -7.66 4.93
N GLU A 76 -19.88 -7.29 4.11
CA GLU A 76 -20.43 -8.14 3.05
C GLU A 76 -19.35 -8.58 2.06
N PHE A 77 -18.53 -7.64 1.59
CA PHE A 77 -17.40 -7.95 0.72
C PHE A 77 -16.38 -8.87 1.40
N CYS A 78 -15.99 -8.56 2.64
CA CYS A 78 -15.00 -9.35 3.38
C CYS A 78 -15.49 -10.78 3.62
N ASN A 79 -16.75 -10.97 3.99
CA ASN A 79 -17.35 -12.29 4.14
C ASN A 79 -17.37 -13.06 2.81
N TRP A 80 -17.75 -12.41 1.71
CA TRP A 80 -17.69 -13.03 0.38
C TRP A 80 -16.26 -13.46 0.02
N TYR A 81 -15.28 -12.60 0.28
CA TYR A 81 -13.87 -12.86 -0.01
C TYR A 81 -13.32 -14.03 0.81
N VAL A 82 -13.58 -14.05 2.13
CA VAL A 82 -13.18 -15.14 3.02
C VAL A 82 -13.76 -16.47 2.53
N ASN A 83 -15.06 -16.51 2.23
CA ASN A 83 -15.72 -17.72 1.69
C ASN A 83 -15.10 -18.17 0.35
N ALA A 84 -14.69 -17.24 -0.51
CA ALA A 84 -14.04 -17.58 -1.78
C ALA A 84 -12.65 -18.19 -1.56
N VAL A 85 -11.87 -17.65 -0.63
CA VAL A 85 -10.56 -18.19 -0.26
C VAL A 85 -10.67 -19.55 0.45
N GLU A 86 -11.69 -19.76 1.29
CA GLU A 86 -11.93 -21.07 1.92
C GLU A 86 -12.25 -22.18 0.90
N ARG A 87 -12.90 -21.82 -0.21
CA ARG A 87 -13.19 -22.76 -1.32
C ARG A 87 -11.99 -23.01 -2.21
N ASP A 88 -11.15 -21.99 -2.40
CA ASP A 88 -9.94 -22.06 -3.20
C ASP A 88 -8.81 -21.23 -2.54
N ASN A 89 -7.85 -21.92 -1.93
CA ASN A 89 -6.70 -21.30 -1.29
C ASN A 89 -5.82 -20.47 -2.24
N LEU A 90 -5.97 -20.63 -3.56
CA LEU A 90 -5.27 -19.83 -4.57
C LEU A 90 -6.08 -18.62 -5.05
N PHE A 91 -7.31 -18.43 -4.56
CA PHE A 91 -8.22 -17.37 -5.01
C PHE A 91 -7.58 -15.98 -4.94
N SER A 92 -6.90 -15.63 -3.84
CA SER A 92 -6.22 -14.34 -3.68
C SER A 92 -5.21 -14.06 -4.79
N SER A 93 -4.52 -15.10 -5.26
CA SER A 93 -3.50 -15.02 -6.31
C SER A 93 -4.10 -15.01 -7.72
N MET A 94 -5.36 -15.41 -7.85
CA MET A 94 -6.13 -15.38 -9.10
C MET A 94 -6.92 -14.09 -9.28
N ILE A 95 -6.80 -13.11 -8.39
CA ILE A 95 -7.33 -11.76 -8.59
C ILE A 95 -6.22 -10.87 -9.16
N LEU A 96 -6.49 -10.27 -10.32
CA LEU A 96 -5.79 -9.10 -10.82
C LEU A 96 -6.28 -7.89 -10.02
N TRP A 97 -5.54 -7.54 -8.98
CA TRP A 97 -5.76 -6.32 -8.20
C TRP A 97 -5.27 -5.14 -9.02
N THR A 98 -6.07 -4.08 -9.13
CA THR A 98 -5.72 -2.92 -9.96
C THR A 98 -6.06 -1.62 -9.27
N ASP A 99 -5.31 -0.58 -9.60
CA ASP A 99 -5.50 0.75 -9.05
C ASP A 99 -4.70 1.79 -9.86
N GLU A 100 -5.02 3.06 -9.65
CA GLU A 100 -4.32 4.20 -10.23
C GLU A 100 -3.73 5.13 -9.17
N ALA A 101 -2.48 5.57 -9.39
CA ALA A 101 -1.87 6.61 -8.58
C ALA A 101 -1.32 7.77 -9.41
N THR A 102 -1.56 8.99 -8.91
CA THR A 102 -0.92 10.20 -9.46
C THR A 102 0.45 10.41 -8.83
N PHE A 103 1.44 10.65 -9.68
CA PHE A 103 2.79 11.10 -9.34
C PHE A 103 2.96 12.55 -9.82
N THR A 104 3.64 13.39 -9.04
CA THR A 104 3.83 14.82 -9.34
C THR A 104 5.28 15.25 -9.09
N ARG A 105 5.70 16.34 -9.75
CA ARG A 105 7.04 16.94 -9.56
C ARG A 105 7.37 17.19 -8.09
N ARG A 106 6.38 17.58 -7.30
CA ARG A 106 6.59 17.99 -5.90
C ARG A 106 6.99 16.82 -5.00
N GLY A 107 7.04 15.60 -5.53
CA GLY A 107 6.84 14.43 -4.72
C GLY A 107 5.49 14.51 -4.06
N ILE A 108 5.11 13.48 -3.34
CA ILE A 108 3.92 13.60 -2.51
C ILE A 108 4.22 14.59 -1.39
N PHE A 109 3.70 15.82 -1.53
CA PHE A 109 3.21 16.56 -0.37
C PHE A 109 1.97 15.83 0.14
N ASN A 110 2.19 14.70 0.81
CA ASN A 110 1.45 14.46 2.02
C ASN A 110 2.15 15.32 3.05
N SER A 111 1.49 16.36 3.54
CA SER A 111 1.80 16.92 4.86
C SER A 111 1.89 15.82 5.95
N HIS A 112 1.42 14.62 5.65
CA HIS A 112 1.44 13.42 6.47
C HIS A 112 2.72 12.55 6.35
N ASN A 113 3.62 12.80 5.39
CA ASN A 113 4.90 12.05 5.24
C ASN A 113 6.13 12.96 5.04
N SER A 114 6.06 14.22 5.46
CA SER A 114 7.21 15.14 5.37
C SER A 114 8.18 14.94 6.54
N HIS A 115 9.34 14.33 6.28
CA HIS A 115 10.52 14.47 7.15
C HIS A 115 11.66 15.16 6.38
N VAL A 116 12.09 16.33 6.88
CA VAL A 116 13.38 16.94 6.53
C VAL A 116 14.37 16.57 7.63
N TRP A 117 15.49 15.94 7.28
CA TRP A 117 16.56 15.58 8.22
C TRP A 117 17.79 16.46 7.95
N ALA A 118 18.16 17.33 8.90
CA ALA A 118 19.43 18.08 8.87
C ALA A 118 19.96 18.29 10.31
N HIS A 119 21.29 18.34 10.48
CA HIS A 119 21.95 18.52 11.79
C HIS A 119 22.01 20.00 12.26
N ASN A 120 21.72 20.96 11.38
CA ASN A 120 21.46 22.38 11.70
C ASN A 120 20.31 22.87 10.80
N ASN A 121 19.58 23.92 11.21
CA ASN A 121 18.47 24.51 10.44
C ASN A 121 18.99 24.97 9.05
N PRO A 122 18.60 24.33 7.93
CA PRO A 122 19.33 24.48 6.67
C PRO A 122 18.98 25.77 5.90
N HIS A 123 18.22 26.70 6.47
CA HIS A 123 17.66 27.87 5.75
C HIS A 123 17.12 27.49 4.36
N THR A 124 16.58 26.27 4.22
CA THR A 124 16.10 25.77 2.94
C THR A 124 14.77 26.41 2.67
N THR A 125 14.79 27.48 1.90
CA THR A 125 13.65 27.95 1.13
C THR A 125 13.35 26.87 0.08
N ARG A 126 12.48 25.90 0.39
CA ARG A 126 11.94 25.03 -0.66
C ARG A 126 11.07 25.91 -1.55
N GLN A 127 11.51 26.14 -2.78
CA GLN A 127 10.73 26.88 -3.77
C GLN A 127 9.36 26.20 -3.91
N ARG A 128 8.31 26.83 -3.38
CA ARG A 128 6.92 26.39 -3.50
C ARG A 128 6.34 26.66 -4.90
N ASN A 129 7.04 27.49 -5.69
CA ASN A 129 6.58 27.99 -6.98
C ASN A 129 7.52 27.46 -8.07
N PHE A 130 7.38 26.19 -8.44
CA PHE A 130 7.92 25.74 -9.71
C PHE A 130 7.08 26.37 -10.83
N GLN A 131 7.67 27.16 -11.71
CA GLN A 131 6.98 27.70 -12.90
C GLN A 131 6.48 26.58 -13.84
N HIS A 132 7.09 25.39 -13.78
CA HIS A 132 6.68 24.20 -14.54
C HIS A 132 6.34 23.04 -13.59
N GLU A 133 5.05 22.75 -13.45
CA GLU A 133 4.52 21.59 -12.72
C GLU A 133 4.22 20.46 -13.71
N PHE A 134 4.65 19.24 -13.39
CA PHE A 134 4.33 18.04 -14.17
C PHE A 134 3.76 16.95 -13.26
N ARG A 135 2.91 16.11 -13.85
CA ARG A 135 2.31 14.94 -13.21
C ARG A 135 2.12 13.81 -14.22
N CYS A 136 1.97 12.60 -13.73
CA CYS A 136 1.46 11.47 -14.51
C CYS A 136 0.54 10.60 -13.65
N ASN A 137 -0.49 10.04 -14.26
CA ASN A 137 -1.32 9.01 -13.67
C ASN A 137 -0.80 7.65 -14.11
N VAL A 138 -0.60 6.75 -13.17
CA VAL A 138 -0.04 5.42 -13.41
C VAL A 138 -1.06 4.39 -13.01
N TRP A 139 -1.41 3.51 -13.93
CA TRP A 139 -2.13 2.28 -13.64
C TRP A 139 -1.13 1.16 -13.34
N MET A 140 -1.43 0.35 -12.34
CA MET A 140 -0.70 -0.87 -12.02
C MET A 140 -1.67 -2.01 -11.75
N GLY A 141 -1.19 -3.23 -11.97
CA GLY A 141 -1.86 -4.46 -11.59
C GLY A 141 -0.96 -5.36 -10.77
N MET A 142 -1.56 -6.19 -9.91
CA MET A 142 -0.91 -7.32 -9.24
C MET A 142 -1.68 -8.59 -9.54
N LEU A 143 -1.05 -9.56 -10.18
CA LEU A 143 -1.64 -10.87 -10.46
C LEU A 143 -0.63 -11.96 -10.12
N HIS A 144 -1.04 -12.89 -9.27
CA HIS A 144 -0.20 -13.98 -8.78
C HIS A 144 1.08 -13.46 -8.12
N ASP A 145 2.24 -13.72 -8.72
CA ASP A 145 3.57 -13.28 -8.27
C ASP A 145 4.12 -12.12 -9.11
N ARG A 146 3.28 -11.45 -9.91
CA ARG A 146 3.71 -10.48 -10.93
C ARG A 146 3.04 -9.13 -10.75
N LEU A 147 3.83 -8.07 -10.94
CA LEU A 147 3.33 -6.75 -11.27
C LEU A 147 3.00 -6.69 -12.77
N ILE A 148 1.87 -6.07 -13.09
CA ILE A 148 1.42 -5.76 -14.44
C ILE A 148 1.47 -4.24 -14.59
N GLY A 149 2.10 -3.74 -15.66
CA GLY A 149 2.43 -2.33 -15.82
C GLY A 149 3.89 -2.02 -15.46
N PRO A 150 4.25 -0.73 -15.28
CA PRO A 150 3.36 0.43 -15.22
C PRO A 150 2.74 0.80 -16.57
N PHE A 151 1.51 1.31 -16.53
CA PHE A 151 0.88 1.95 -17.69
C PHE A 151 0.59 3.42 -17.39
N PHE A 152 1.06 4.32 -18.24
CA PHE A 152 0.85 5.75 -18.06
C PHE A 152 -0.47 6.16 -18.70
N LEU A 153 -1.45 6.44 -17.85
CA LEU A 153 -2.78 6.87 -18.25
C LEU A 153 -2.77 8.33 -18.75
N PRO A 154 -3.74 8.70 -19.61
CA PRO A 154 -3.95 10.09 -19.97
C PRO A 154 -4.29 10.95 -18.75
N ASP A 155 -4.03 12.26 -18.83
CA ASP A 155 -4.33 13.22 -17.76
C ASP A 155 -5.81 13.23 -17.34
N ARG A 156 -6.70 12.94 -18.28
CA ARG A 156 -8.14 12.83 -18.06
C ARG A 156 -8.59 11.40 -18.37
N LEU A 157 -8.76 10.61 -17.31
CA LEU A 157 -9.37 9.29 -17.43
C LEU A 157 -10.89 9.43 -17.38
N ASN A 158 -11.55 8.85 -18.38
CA ASN A 158 -13.01 8.71 -18.43
C ASN A 158 -13.34 7.27 -18.82
N GLY A 159 -14.64 6.92 -18.81
CA GLY A 159 -15.05 5.56 -19.16
C GLY A 159 -14.65 5.11 -20.57
N GLU A 160 -14.41 6.02 -21.51
CA GLU A 160 -14.06 5.65 -22.90
C GLU A 160 -12.58 5.34 -23.03
N SER A 161 -11.74 6.23 -22.51
CA SER A 161 -10.29 6.00 -22.42
C SER A 161 -9.99 4.77 -21.57
N PHE A 162 -10.70 4.55 -20.47
CA PHE A 162 -10.53 3.34 -19.67
C PHE A 162 -10.97 2.06 -20.41
N ARG A 163 -12.11 2.09 -21.12
CA ARG A 163 -12.54 0.95 -21.96
C ARG A 163 -11.53 0.64 -23.07
N ARG A 164 -10.94 1.67 -23.69
CA ARG A 164 -9.87 1.49 -24.70
C ARG A 164 -8.62 0.88 -24.08
N PHE A 165 -8.22 1.34 -22.89
CA PHE A 165 -7.12 0.74 -22.13
C PHE A 165 -7.37 -0.76 -21.87
N LEU A 166 -8.56 -1.12 -21.37
CA LEU A 166 -8.93 -2.51 -21.12
C LEU A 166 -8.89 -3.38 -22.40
N SER A 167 -9.34 -2.86 -23.54
CA SER A 167 -9.40 -3.65 -24.76
C SER A 167 -8.10 -3.73 -25.54
N ASN A 168 -7.27 -2.69 -25.47
CA ASN A 168 -6.13 -2.54 -26.38
C ASN A 168 -4.80 -2.73 -25.65
N ASP A 169 -4.65 -2.15 -24.46
CA ASP A 169 -3.37 -2.03 -23.77
C ASP A 169 -3.19 -3.10 -22.70
N LEU A 170 -4.23 -3.38 -21.90
CA LEU A 170 -4.17 -4.41 -20.86
C LEU A 170 -3.77 -5.80 -21.39
N PRO A 171 -4.28 -6.28 -22.55
CA PRO A 171 -3.85 -7.56 -23.11
C PRO A 171 -2.37 -7.59 -23.46
N ILE A 172 -1.80 -6.46 -23.90
CA ILE A 172 -0.37 -6.32 -24.23
C ILE A 172 0.45 -6.38 -22.94
N LEU A 173 0.04 -5.66 -21.89
CA LEU A 173 0.71 -5.71 -20.58
C LEU A 173 0.71 -7.11 -19.97
N MET A 174 -0.29 -7.93 -20.30
CA MET A 174 -0.44 -9.29 -19.82
C MET A 174 0.14 -10.35 -20.78
N GLU A 175 0.82 -9.98 -21.88
CA GLU A 175 1.28 -10.94 -22.89
C GLU A 175 2.15 -12.07 -22.31
N ASN A 176 2.99 -11.72 -21.33
CA ASN A 176 3.92 -12.63 -20.65
C ASN A 176 3.28 -13.37 -19.46
N VAL A 177 1.98 -13.15 -19.21
CA VAL A 177 1.21 -13.88 -18.21
C VAL A 177 0.70 -15.19 -18.84
N PRO A 178 0.92 -16.35 -18.18
CA PRO A 178 0.39 -17.63 -18.65
C PRO A 178 -1.09 -17.55 -19.01
N LEU A 179 -1.46 -18.14 -20.15
CA LEU A 179 -2.83 -18.07 -20.68
C LEU A 179 -3.88 -18.55 -19.67
N GLN A 180 -3.56 -19.59 -18.90
CA GLN A 180 -4.42 -20.10 -17.84
C GLN A 180 -4.76 -19.04 -16.80
N PHE A 181 -3.81 -18.19 -16.40
CA PHE A 181 -4.08 -17.13 -15.44
C PHE A 181 -4.91 -16.02 -16.08
N ARG A 182 -4.60 -15.62 -17.31
CA ARG A 182 -5.37 -14.60 -18.04
C ARG A 182 -6.84 -14.97 -18.23
N GLN A 183 -7.12 -16.24 -18.52
CA GLN A 183 -8.50 -16.68 -18.78
C GLN A 183 -9.30 -16.89 -17.51
N ASN A 184 -8.66 -17.27 -16.40
CA ASN A 184 -9.36 -17.67 -15.18
C ASN A 184 -9.28 -16.62 -14.06
N SER A 185 -8.48 -15.56 -14.22
CA SER A 185 -8.36 -14.51 -13.22
C SER A 185 -9.64 -13.70 -13.07
N TRP A 186 -9.87 -13.23 -11.85
CA TRP A 186 -10.78 -12.14 -11.55
C TRP A 186 -10.08 -10.80 -11.77
N ILE A 187 -10.80 -9.74 -12.11
CA ILE A 187 -10.27 -8.38 -12.08
C ILE A 187 -10.98 -7.55 -11.02
N GLN A 188 -10.20 -6.86 -10.18
CA GLN A 188 -10.74 -5.95 -9.17
C GLN A 188 -10.53 -4.50 -9.62
N LEU A 189 -11.61 -3.72 -9.57
CA LEU A 189 -11.67 -2.29 -9.88
C LEU A 189 -12.30 -1.54 -8.70
N ASP A 190 -11.80 -0.34 -8.43
CA ASP A 190 -12.33 0.50 -7.37
C ASP A 190 -13.66 1.18 -7.77
N GLY A 191 -14.12 2.13 -6.94
CA GLY A 191 -15.35 2.88 -7.17
C GLY A 191 -15.25 4.08 -8.13
N CYS A 192 -14.11 4.28 -8.81
CA CYS A 192 -13.85 5.45 -9.64
C CYS A 192 -14.92 5.61 -10.75
N PRO A 193 -15.40 6.84 -11.05
CA PRO A 193 -16.42 7.06 -12.07
C PRO A 193 -16.08 6.51 -13.47
N SER A 194 -14.80 6.48 -13.85
CA SER A 194 -14.36 5.85 -15.10
C SER A 194 -14.69 4.36 -15.14
N HIS A 195 -14.53 3.65 -14.02
CA HIS A 195 -14.77 2.20 -13.92
C HIS A 195 -16.26 1.87 -13.89
N TYR A 196 -17.09 2.76 -13.36
CA TYR A 196 -18.55 2.57 -13.28
C TYR A 196 -19.28 2.80 -14.61
N ALA A 197 -18.61 3.42 -15.60
CA ALA A 197 -19.21 3.73 -16.89
C ALA A 197 -19.82 2.49 -17.54
N ARG A 198 -21.02 2.62 -18.12
CA ARG A 198 -21.79 1.49 -18.69
C ARG A 198 -20.96 0.68 -19.69
N GLN A 199 -20.24 1.34 -20.59
CA GLN A 199 -19.41 0.67 -21.59
C GLN A 199 -18.23 -0.11 -21.01
N VAL A 200 -17.71 0.30 -19.84
CA VAL A 200 -16.67 -0.45 -19.13
C VAL A 200 -17.29 -1.71 -18.52
N ARG A 201 -18.43 -1.58 -17.85
CA ARG A 201 -19.14 -2.72 -17.26
C ARG A 201 -19.58 -3.74 -18.30
N ASN A 202 -20.16 -3.30 -19.41
CA ASN A 202 -20.51 -4.17 -20.53
C ASN A 202 -19.29 -4.95 -21.05
N TRP A 203 -18.16 -4.26 -21.23
CA TRP A 203 -16.93 -4.91 -21.67
C TRP A 203 -16.45 -5.97 -20.66
N LEU A 204 -16.49 -5.66 -19.36
CA LEU A 204 -16.11 -6.60 -18.30
C LEU A 204 -17.05 -7.81 -18.23
N ASP A 205 -18.36 -7.62 -18.41
CA ASP A 205 -19.32 -8.72 -18.45
C ASP A 205 -19.05 -9.65 -19.65
N GLU A 206 -18.79 -9.08 -20.82
CA GLU A 206 -18.50 -9.82 -22.05
C GLU A 206 -17.14 -10.55 -22.02
N HIS A 207 -16.09 -9.93 -21.45
CA HIS A 207 -14.70 -10.40 -21.60
C HIS A 207 -14.14 -11.07 -20.34
N CYS A 208 -14.70 -10.82 -19.16
CA CYS A 208 -14.25 -11.41 -17.91
C CYS A 208 -15.16 -12.55 -17.42
N ALA A 209 -16.17 -12.97 -18.21
CA ALA A 209 -17.09 -14.07 -17.86
C ALA A 209 -17.68 -13.90 -16.44
N HIS A 210 -18.13 -12.69 -16.13
CA HIS A 210 -18.63 -12.28 -14.81
C HIS A 210 -17.63 -12.43 -13.63
N ARG A 211 -16.33 -12.65 -13.90
CA ARG A 211 -15.25 -12.64 -12.90
C ARG A 211 -14.66 -11.25 -12.73
N TRP A 212 -15.47 -10.30 -12.28
CA TRP A 212 -14.96 -8.98 -11.93
C TRP A 212 -15.61 -8.44 -10.67
N ILE A 213 -14.82 -7.69 -9.91
CA ILE A 213 -15.16 -7.09 -8.64
C ILE A 213 -15.12 -5.58 -8.86
N GLY A 214 -16.21 -4.88 -8.58
CA GLY A 214 -16.26 -3.45 -8.81
C GLY A 214 -17.61 -2.85 -8.52
N ARG A 215 -17.71 -1.53 -8.70
CA ARG A 215 -18.97 -0.82 -8.49
C ARG A 215 -20.00 -1.28 -9.54
N GLY A 216 -21.07 -1.95 -9.08
CA GLY A 216 -22.15 -2.45 -9.94
C GLY A 216 -21.77 -3.65 -10.79
N GLY A 217 -20.76 -4.42 -10.36
CA GLY A 217 -20.42 -5.72 -10.94
C GLY A 217 -21.04 -6.91 -10.20
N PRO A 218 -20.76 -8.14 -10.68
CA PRO A 218 -21.23 -9.39 -10.07
C PRO A 218 -20.86 -9.51 -8.59
N VAL A 219 -19.70 -8.95 -8.22
CA VAL A 219 -19.26 -8.80 -6.84
C VAL A 219 -19.04 -7.32 -6.57
N PHE A 220 -19.71 -6.81 -5.54
CA PHE A 220 -19.66 -5.40 -5.20
C PHE A 220 -18.35 -5.06 -4.47
N TRP A 221 -17.58 -4.11 -5.02
CA TRP A 221 -16.45 -3.52 -4.31
C TRP A 221 -16.91 -2.46 -3.29
N PRO A 222 -16.53 -2.56 -2.01
CA PRO A 222 -16.97 -1.62 -0.99
C PRO A 222 -16.36 -0.21 -1.21
N PRO A 223 -17.14 0.87 -1.04
CA PRO A 223 -16.60 2.22 -1.12
C PRO A 223 -15.53 2.45 -0.05
N ARG A 224 -14.61 3.39 -0.30
CA ARG A 224 -13.63 3.89 0.69
C ARG A 224 -12.83 2.78 1.39
N SER A 225 -12.39 1.78 0.63
CA SER A 225 -11.69 0.60 1.18
C SER A 225 -10.26 0.42 0.64
N PRO A 226 -9.40 1.46 0.68
CA PRO A 226 -7.99 1.32 0.24
C PRO A 226 -7.20 0.34 1.12
N ASP A 227 -7.64 0.13 2.36
CA ASP A 227 -7.09 -0.85 3.28
C ASP A 227 -7.34 -2.32 2.88
N LEU A 228 -8.18 -2.56 1.86
CA LEU A 228 -8.45 -3.87 1.26
C LEU A 228 -7.81 -4.07 -0.11
N THR A 229 -7.15 -3.05 -0.68
CA THR A 229 -6.46 -3.13 -1.97
C THR A 229 -4.94 -3.25 -1.77
N PRO A 230 -4.29 -4.33 -2.24
CA PRO A 230 -2.82 -4.49 -2.19
C PRO A 230 -2.01 -3.32 -2.75
N LEU A 231 -2.54 -2.64 -3.76
CA LEU A 231 -1.86 -1.52 -4.38
C LEU A 231 -1.79 -0.30 -3.44
N ASP A 232 -2.90 0.00 -2.77
CA ASP A 232 -2.99 1.10 -1.81
C ASP A 232 -2.17 0.88 -0.55
N PHE A 233 -2.37 -0.26 0.13
CA PHE A 233 -1.72 -0.47 1.43
C PHE A 233 -0.25 -0.88 1.32
N TYR A 234 0.25 -1.21 0.13
CA TYR A 234 1.64 -1.67 -0.07
C TYR A 234 2.31 -1.06 -1.31
N LEU A 235 1.80 -1.29 -2.53
CA LEU A 235 2.54 -0.98 -3.77
C LEU A 235 2.91 0.50 -3.86
N TRP A 236 1.92 1.37 -3.70
CA TRP A 236 2.12 2.79 -3.94
C TRP A 236 3.09 3.38 -2.93
N GLY A 237 2.96 3.03 -1.65
CA GLY A 237 3.89 3.47 -0.61
C GLY A 237 5.33 3.08 -0.96
N THR A 238 5.56 1.83 -1.33
CA THR A 238 6.88 1.31 -1.71
C THR A 238 7.43 1.98 -2.96
N LEU A 239 6.61 2.12 -4.01
CA LEU A 239 7.00 2.73 -5.27
C LEU A 239 7.34 4.22 -5.12
N LYS A 240 6.50 4.95 -4.38
CA LYS A 240 6.71 6.38 -4.10
C LYS A 240 7.99 6.61 -3.29
N ASN A 241 8.31 5.74 -2.32
CA ASN A 241 9.56 5.81 -1.57
C ASN A 241 10.80 5.63 -2.46
N LYS A 242 10.74 4.73 -3.45
CA LYS A 242 11.83 4.53 -4.43
C LYS A 242 11.96 5.72 -5.38
N VAL A 243 10.87 6.13 -6.02
CA VAL A 243 10.84 7.18 -7.06
C VAL A 243 11.30 8.53 -6.52
N TYR A 244 10.86 8.91 -5.31
CA TYR A 244 11.17 10.20 -4.69
C TYR A 244 12.34 10.15 -3.70
N SER A 245 13.14 9.07 -3.73
CA SER A 245 14.38 8.99 -2.94
C SER A 245 15.39 10.08 -3.29
N THR A 246 15.32 10.60 -4.53
CA THR A 246 16.07 11.74 -5.03
C THR A 246 15.12 12.71 -5.73
N GLU A 247 15.53 13.96 -5.92
CA GLU A 247 14.71 14.96 -6.61
C GLU A 247 14.43 14.55 -8.06
N VAL A 248 13.16 14.68 -8.49
CA VAL A 248 12.71 14.37 -9.85
C VAL A 248 12.74 15.65 -10.68
N ILE A 249 13.48 15.62 -11.80
CA ILE A 249 13.82 16.85 -12.54
C ILE A 249 12.95 17.08 -13.79
N SER A 250 12.28 16.05 -14.31
CA SER A 250 11.39 16.15 -15.46
C SER A 250 10.29 15.08 -15.44
N LEU A 251 9.29 15.22 -16.30
CA LEU A 251 8.26 14.18 -16.50
C LEU A 251 8.87 12.88 -17.04
N GLU A 252 9.88 12.96 -17.90
CA GLU A 252 10.54 11.79 -18.46
C GLU A 252 11.37 11.07 -17.40
N ASP A 253 12.11 11.81 -16.57
CA ASP A 253 12.82 11.27 -15.41
C ASP A 253 11.84 10.60 -14.43
N LEU A 254 10.67 11.20 -14.19
CA LEU A 254 9.62 10.60 -13.36
C LEU A 254 9.17 9.24 -13.90
N LYS A 255 8.84 9.18 -15.19
CA LYS A 255 8.38 7.94 -15.84
C LYS A 255 9.47 6.88 -15.83
N GLN A 256 10.71 7.24 -16.17
CA GLN A 256 11.84 6.32 -16.17
C GLN A 256 12.09 5.73 -14.78
N ARG A 257 12.04 6.56 -13.72
CA ARG A 257 12.20 6.09 -12.34
C ARG A 257 11.09 5.15 -11.90
N ILE A 258 9.85 5.43 -12.29
CA ILE A 258 8.70 4.55 -12.02
C ILE A 258 8.95 3.19 -12.67
N THR A 259 9.27 3.17 -13.97
CA THR A 259 9.56 1.93 -14.72
C THR A 259 10.70 1.15 -14.07
N ASN A 260 11.84 1.79 -13.80
CA ASN A 260 12.99 1.13 -13.18
C ASN A 260 12.64 0.56 -11.79
N SER A 261 11.90 1.31 -10.98
CA SER A 261 11.48 0.87 -9.64
C SER A 261 10.55 -0.33 -9.70
N VAL A 262 9.62 -0.37 -10.66
CA VAL A 262 8.74 -1.54 -10.86
C VAL A 262 9.55 -2.75 -11.30
N THR A 263 10.48 -2.59 -12.25
CA THR A 263 11.38 -3.68 -12.69
C THR A 263 12.17 -4.24 -11.52
N GLU A 264 12.75 -3.39 -10.67
CA GLU A 264 13.45 -3.82 -9.46
C GLU A 264 12.53 -4.61 -8.52
N MET A 265 11.31 -4.11 -8.26
CA MET A 265 10.35 -4.74 -7.36
C MET A 265 9.89 -6.11 -7.85
N GLN A 266 9.78 -6.30 -9.16
CA GLN A 266 9.39 -7.57 -9.78
C GLN A 266 10.34 -8.72 -9.37
N HIS A 267 11.62 -8.43 -9.11
CA HIS A 267 12.61 -9.44 -8.74
C HIS A 267 12.44 -10.00 -7.31
N PHE A 268 11.73 -9.30 -6.43
CA PHE A 268 11.60 -9.69 -5.03
C PHE A 268 10.38 -10.57 -4.73
N GLN A 269 9.50 -10.83 -5.72
CA GLN A 269 8.35 -11.74 -5.63
C GLN A 269 7.43 -11.54 -4.39
N GLU A 270 7.33 -10.31 -3.88
CA GLU A 270 6.50 -10.00 -2.71
C GLU A 270 5.00 -10.01 -3.01
N CYS A 271 4.60 -9.92 -4.28
CA CYS A 271 3.20 -9.83 -4.73
C CYS A 271 2.30 -10.93 -4.13
N ARG A 272 2.78 -12.18 -4.08
CA ARG A 272 1.99 -13.30 -3.54
C ARG A 272 1.76 -13.16 -2.04
N THR A 273 2.78 -12.74 -1.30
CA THR A 273 2.68 -12.49 0.14
C THR A 273 1.69 -11.35 0.43
N VAL A 274 1.77 -10.28 -0.36
CA VAL A 274 0.92 -9.09 -0.20
C VAL A 274 -0.53 -9.42 -0.54
N THR A 275 -0.79 -10.10 -1.66
CA THR A 275 -2.16 -10.51 -2.04
C THR A 275 -2.77 -11.50 -1.05
N ASN A 276 -1.98 -12.45 -0.52
CA ASN A 276 -2.45 -13.34 0.55
C ASN A 276 -2.73 -12.61 1.87
N SER A 277 -2.09 -11.46 2.12
CA SER A 277 -2.35 -10.65 3.31
C SER A 277 -3.75 -10.01 3.33
N VAL A 278 -4.42 -9.94 2.16
CA VAL A 278 -5.80 -9.44 2.04
C VAL A 278 -6.76 -10.28 2.88
N LEU A 279 -6.58 -11.60 2.97
CA LEU A 279 -7.41 -12.45 3.84
C LEU A 279 -7.40 -11.98 5.29
N ARG A 280 -6.20 -11.69 5.82
CA ARG A 280 -6.05 -11.21 7.20
C ARG A 280 -6.70 -9.83 7.40
N ARG A 281 -6.64 -8.97 6.38
CA ARG A 281 -7.29 -7.65 6.38
C ARG A 281 -8.82 -7.78 6.33
N CYS A 282 -9.35 -8.70 5.54
CA CYS A 282 -10.78 -9.00 5.51
C CYS A 282 -11.28 -9.52 6.87
N LEU A 283 -10.55 -10.43 7.52
CA LEU A 283 -10.88 -10.91 8.87
C LEU A 283 -10.87 -9.77 9.88
N ALA A 284 -9.82 -8.94 9.89
CA ALA A 284 -9.75 -7.77 10.77
C ALA A 284 -10.91 -6.78 10.52
N CYS A 285 -11.30 -6.57 9.26
CA CYS A 285 -12.45 -5.75 8.89
C CYS A 285 -13.77 -6.32 9.42
N ILE A 286 -13.94 -7.64 9.39
CA ILE A 286 -15.12 -8.32 9.95
C ILE A 286 -15.16 -8.15 11.47
N ASP A 287 -14.03 -8.34 12.15
CA ASP A 287 -13.93 -8.23 13.61
C ASP A 287 -14.32 -6.84 14.12
N VAL A 288 -13.96 -5.77 13.39
CA VAL A 288 -14.34 -4.39 13.73
C VAL A 288 -15.67 -3.96 13.10
N GLN A 289 -16.46 -4.91 12.58
CA GLN A 289 -17.77 -4.67 11.98
C GLN A 289 -17.73 -3.63 10.85
N GLY A 290 -16.69 -3.67 10.00
CA GLY A 290 -16.58 -2.80 8.82
C GLY A 290 -15.94 -1.43 9.09
N GLN A 291 -15.57 -1.12 10.34
CA GLN A 291 -14.86 0.10 10.68
C GLN A 291 -13.40 0.08 10.19
N HIS A 292 -12.67 1.16 10.46
CA HIS A 292 -11.22 1.19 10.27
C HIS A 292 -10.55 0.21 11.23
N PHE A 293 -9.53 -0.48 10.74
CA PHE A 293 -8.71 -1.40 11.51
C PHE A 293 -7.24 -1.13 11.22
N GLU A 294 -6.38 -1.59 12.11
CA GLU A 294 -4.93 -1.55 11.94
C GLU A 294 -4.38 -2.98 11.87
N MET A 295 -3.46 -3.21 10.94
CA MET A 295 -2.79 -4.50 10.82
C MET A 295 -1.56 -4.53 11.72
N ARG A 296 -1.47 -5.57 12.57
CA ARG A 296 -0.23 -5.87 13.30
C ARG A 296 0.82 -6.36 12.31
N HIS A 297 1.94 -5.65 12.21
CA HIS A 297 3.08 -5.99 11.35
C HIS A 297 4.14 -6.82 12.08
#